data_AF-A0A538PJI8-F1
#
_entry.id   AF-A0A538PJI8-F1
#
_cell.length_a   1.000
_cell.length_b   1.000
_cell.length_c   1.000
_cell.angle_alpha   90.00
_cell.angle_beta   90.00
_cell.angle_gamma   90.00
#
_symmetry.space_group_name_H-M   'P 1'
#
loop_
_entity.id
_entity.type
_entity.pdbx_description
1 polymer ?
#
loop_
_entity_poly.entity_id
_entity_poly.type
_entity_poly.pdbx_seq_one_letter_code
_entity_poly.pdbx_strand_id
1 'polypeptide(L)'
;MEGPAVVVRGQRELSRAFAKADRETRLEWRRTLRQLAEPVRSDAEQLALQTIRNMPKSPKWARMRTGVTQKLVYVAPRQKGTRGRGRGRRPNLADLLMDRAMQPALDRHRGDVERAVELLFDGIADDFNRGGRL
;
A
#
# COMPACT_ATOMS: atom_id res chain seq x y z
N MET A 1 0.67 -46.46 -31.72
CA MET A 1 -0.33 -45.49 -32.24
C MET A 1 0.11 -44.11 -31.81
N GLU A 2 0.70 -43.33 -32.71
CA GLU A 2 0.96 -41.91 -32.48
C GLU A 2 -0.35 -41.15 -32.71
N GLY A 3 -0.85 -40.46 -31.68
CA GLY A 3 -1.99 -39.55 -31.84
C GLY A 3 -1.57 -38.31 -32.63
N PRO A 4 -2.45 -37.70 -33.43
CA PRO A 4 -2.10 -36.51 -34.20
C PRO A 4 -1.74 -35.35 -33.26
N ALA A 5 -0.58 -34.73 -33.52
CA ALA A 5 -0.15 -33.55 -32.79
C ALA A 5 -1.07 -32.36 -33.10
N VAL A 6 -1.77 -31.84 -32.08
CA VAL A 6 -2.60 -30.64 -32.20
C VAL A 6 -1.72 -29.41 -32.03
N VAL A 7 -1.54 -28.63 -33.10
CA VAL A 7 -0.79 -27.38 -33.07
C VAL A 7 -1.73 -26.23 -32.68
N VAL A 8 -1.65 -25.78 -31.43
CA VAL A 8 -2.36 -24.58 -30.96
C VAL A 8 -1.61 -23.34 -31.46
N ARG A 9 -2.17 -22.68 -32.47
CA ARG A 9 -1.70 -21.36 -32.92
C ARG A 9 -2.21 -20.28 -31.94
N GLY A 10 -1.43 -19.23 -31.71
CA GLY A 10 -1.86 -18.11 -30.85
C GLY A 10 -1.48 -18.23 -29.37
N GLN A 11 -0.81 -19.31 -28.94
CA GLN A 11 -0.45 -19.51 -27.52
C GLN A 11 0.48 -18.40 -27.01
N ARG A 12 1.44 -17.94 -27.83
CA ARG A 12 2.38 -16.88 -27.43
C ARG A 12 1.68 -15.54 -27.25
N GLU A 13 0.76 -15.23 -28.15
CA GLU A 13 -0.06 -14.03 -28.13
C GLU A 13 -0.98 -14.04 -26.90
N LEU A 14 -1.62 -15.17 -26.61
CA LEU A 14 -2.47 -15.36 -25.44
C LEU A 14 -1.67 -15.21 -24.13
N SER A 15 -0.50 -15.84 -24.01
CA SER A 15 0.37 -15.71 -22.84
C SER A 15 0.83 -14.26 -22.63
N ARG A 16 1.13 -13.52 -23.72
CA ARG A 16 1.47 -12.10 -23.63
C ARG A 16 0.28 -11.25 -23.18
N ALA A 17 -0.92 -11.54 -23.68
CA ALA A 17 -2.14 -10.84 -23.28
C ALA A 17 -2.43 -11.04 -21.79
N PHE A 18 -2.36 -12.28 -21.29
CA PHE A 18 -2.53 -12.57 -19.86
C PHE A 18 -1.45 -11.91 -19.00
N ALA A 19 -0.19 -11.91 -19.44
CA ALA A 19 0.89 -11.24 -18.71
C ALA A 19 0.67 -9.72 -18.63
N LYS A 20 0.10 -9.11 -19.68
CA LYS A 20 -0.26 -7.69 -19.68
C LYS A 20 -1.43 -7.44 -18.73
N ALA A 21 -2.49 -8.23 -18.80
CA ALA A 21 -3.65 -8.12 -17.92
C ALA A 21 -3.24 -8.25 -16.43
N ASP A 22 -2.50 -9.30 -16.06
CA ASP A 22 -1.98 -9.49 -14.69
C ASP A 22 -1.16 -8.28 -14.20
N ARG A 23 -0.34 -7.68 -15.08
CA ARG A 23 0.41 -6.47 -14.73
C ARG A 23 -0.50 -5.28 -14.47
N GLU A 24 -1.50 -5.05 -15.32
CA GLU A 24 -2.45 -3.95 -15.19
C GLU A 24 -3.28 -4.10 -13.92
N THR A 25 -3.84 -5.29 -13.68
CA THR A 25 -4.57 -5.62 -12.44
C THR A 25 -3.71 -5.38 -11.20
N ARG A 26 -2.45 -5.83 -11.20
CA ARG A 26 -1.52 -5.58 -10.06
C ARG A 26 -1.25 -4.10 -9.82
N LEU A 27 -1.16 -3.29 -10.88
CA LEU A 27 -0.92 -1.84 -10.75
C LEU A 27 -2.15 -1.15 -10.19
N GLU A 28 -3.34 -1.52 -10.67
CA GLU A 28 -4.61 -1.03 -10.17
C GLU A 28 -4.81 -1.39 -8.70
N TRP A 29 -4.61 -2.66 -8.33
CA TRP A 29 -4.67 -3.10 -6.93
C TRP A 29 -3.75 -2.29 -6.02
N ARG A 30 -2.50 -2.09 -6.45
CA ARG A 30 -1.56 -1.28 -5.68
C ARG A 30 -1.98 0.18 -5.58
N ARG A 31 -2.71 0.72 -6.55
CA ARG A 31 -3.26 2.08 -6.49
C ARG A 31 -4.41 2.15 -5.50
N THR A 32 -5.37 1.23 -5.60
CA THR A 32 -6.53 1.17 -4.71
C THR A 32 -6.10 0.99 -3.26
N LEU A 33 -5.22 0.03 -2.98
CA LEU A 33 -4.68 -0.18 -1.63
C LEU A 33 -3.94 1.05 -1.07
N ARG A 34 -3.26 1.84 -1.92
CA ARG A 34 -2.66 3.11 -1.48
C ARG A 34 -3.73 4.14 -1.10
N GLN A 35 -4.80 4.23 -1.86
CA GLN A 35 -5.90 5.14 -1.59
C GLN A 35 -6.62 4.76 -0.29
N LEU A 36 -6.85 3.47 -0.05
CA LEU A 36 -7.46 2.99 1.19
C LEU A 36 -6.62 3.29 2.43
N ALA A 37 -5.28 3.26 2.31
CA ALA A 37 -4.38 3.60 3.40
C ALA A 37 -4.08 5.11 3.53
N GLU A 38 -4.64 5.95 2.66
CA GLU A 38 -4.39 7.40 2.67
C GLU A 38 -4.92 8.09 3.95
N PRO A 39 -6.13 7.77 4.47
CA PRO A 39 -6.61 8.35 5.73
C PRO A 39 -5.66 8.06 6.89
N VAL A 40 -5.22 6.81 7.03
CA VAL A 40 -4.23 6.40 8.05
C VAL A 40 -2.92 7.18 7.89
N ARG A 41 -2.42 7.31 6.65
CA ARG A 41 -1.18 8.06 6.38
C ARG A 41 -1.33 9.53 6.75
N SER A 42 -2.44 10.16 6.36
CA SER A 42 -2.70 11.57 6.62
C SER A 42 -2.86 11.85 8.11
N ASP A 43 -3.67 11.05 8.83
CA ASP A 43 -3.87 11.21 10.26
C ASP A 43 -2.57 10.95 11.04
N ALA A 44 -1.77 9.96 10.63
CA ALA A 44 -0.44 9.74 11.22
C ALA A 44 0.49 10.96 11.06
N GLU A 45 0.46 11.66 9.92
CA GLU A 45 1.22 12.91 9.76
C GLU A 45 0.70 14.02 10.68
N GLN A 46 -0.62 14.18 10.75
CA GLN A 46 -1.25 15.20 11.60
C GLN A 46 -0.97 14.95 13.07
N LEU A 47 -1.15 13.72 13.54
CA LEU A 47 -0.81 13.30 14.89
C LEU A 47 0.66 13.53 15.19
N ALA A 48 1.58 13.16 14.29
CA ALA A 48 3.00 13.42 14.51
C ALA A 48 3.29 14.92 14.72
N LEU A 49 2.63 15.81 13.97
CA LEU A 49 2.76 17.25 14.13
C LEU A 49 2.17 17.74 15.47
N GLN A 50 1.04 17.20 15.89
CA GLN A 50 0.31 17.67 17.07
C GLN A 50 0.88 17.10 18.39
N THR A 51 1.28 15.84 18.41
CA THR A 51 1.61 15.11 19.66
C THR A 51 3.11 15.10 19.98
N ILE A 52 3.97 15.43 19.02
CA ILE A 52 5.43 15.43 19.21
C ILE A 52 5.95 16.86 19.27
N ARG A 53 6.39 17.27 20.47
CA ARG A 53 6.80 18.64 20.86
C ARG A 53 7.57 19.45 19.81
N ASN A 54 8.57 18.86 19.16
CA ASN A 54 9.45 19.57 18.22
C ASN A 54 9.10 19.33 16.74
N MET A 55 8.06 18.55 16.46
CA MET A 55 7.70 18.16 15.10
C MET A 55 7.18 19.34 14.25
N PRO A 56 6.38 20.28 14.77
CA PRO A 56 5.97 21.48 14.01
C PRO A 56 7.15 22.33 13.54
N LYS A 57 8.25 22.34 14.31
CA LYS A 57 9.51 23.04 13.95
C LYS A 57 10.31 22.30 12.87
N SER A 58 9.96 21.05 12.58
CA SER A 58 10.66 20.19 11.61
C SER A 58 9.66 19.29 10.87
N PRO A 59 8.70 19.87 10.12
CA PRO A 59 7.56 19.15 9.57
C PRO A 59 7.97 18.07 8.55
N LYS A 60 9.16 18.20 7.96
CA LYS A 60 9.75 17.16 7.10
C LYS A 60 9.89 15.79 7.77
N TRP A 61 9.99 15.74 9.10
CA TRP A 61 10.11 14.50 9.87
C TRP A 61 8.77 13.86 10.22
N ALA A 62 7.68 14.61 10.18
CA ALA A 62 6.32 14.08 10.29
C ALA A 62 5.89 13.34 9.03
N ARG A 63 6.43 13.73 7.86
CA ARG A 63 6.02 13.18 6.55
C ARG A 63 6.12 11.65 6.51
N MET A 64 5.01 11.03 6.12
CA MET A 64 4.81 9.61 5.95
C MET A 64 4.72 9.24 4.48
N ARG A 65 4.83 7.95 4.20
CA ARG A 65 4.60 7.34 2.90
C ARG A 65 3.77 6.07 3.09
N THR A 66 2.96 5.77 2.10
CA THR A 66 2.26 4.48 2.01
C THR A 66 3.07 3.55 1.12
N GLY A 67 3.48 2.40 1.66
CA GLY A 67 4.10 1.33 0.93
C GLY A 67 3.09 0.20 0.70
N VAL A 68 3.07 -0.33 -0.52
CA VAL A 68 2.28 -1.53 -0.86
C VAL A 68 3.24 -2.58 -1.39
N THR A 69 3.23 -3.74 -0.76
CA THR A 69 3.96 -4.93 -1.20
C THR A 69 2.96 -6.02 -1.59
N GLN A 70 3.46 -7.22 -1.94
CA GLN A 70 2.59 -8.37 -2.18
C GLN A 70 1.89 -8.87 -0.91
N LYS A 71 2.45 -8.59 0.28
CA LYS A 71 1.99 -9.19 1.54
C LYS A 71 1.36 -8.19 2.50
N LEU A 72 1.67 -6.91 2.34
CA LEU A 72 1.28 -5.89 3.30
C LEU A 72 1.20 -4.50 2.69
N VAL A 73 0.25 -3.73 3.21
CA VAL A 73 0.15 -2.27 3.07
C VAL A 73 0.64 -1.67 4.38
N TYR A 74 1.50 -0.67 4.30
CA TYR A 74 2.07 -0.04 5.49
C TYR A 74 2.20 1.47 5.33
N VAL A 75 2.06 2.17 6.45
CA VAL A 75 2.48 3.56 6.58
C VAL A 75 3.87 3.56 7.21
N ALA A 76 4.77 4.42 6.75
CA ALA A 76 6.09 4.57 7.35
C ALA A 76 6.62 6.00 7.16
N PRO A 77 7.57 6.46 7.99
CA PRO A 77 8.20 7.75 7.79
C PRO A 77 8.91 7.82 6.43
N ARG A 78 8.78 8.96 5.73
CA ARG A 78 9.36 9.16 4.39
C ARG A 78 10.88 9.30 4.43
N GLN A 79 11.40 9.98 5.44
CA GLN A 79 12.84 10.12 5.67
C GLN A 79 13.36 8.94 6.50
N LYS A 80 14.48 8.31 6.12
CA LYS A 80 15.09 7.29 6.98
C LYS A 80 15.94 7.97 8.07
N GLY A 81 15.87 7.50 9.30
CA GLY A 81 16.84 7.85 10.33
C GLY A 81 18.22 7.34 9.94
N THR A 82 19.28 8.10 10.18
CA THR A 82 20.66 7.66 9.95
C THR A 82 21.35 7.41 11.29
N ARG A 83 21.91 6.22 11.49
CA ARG A 83 22.68 5.87 12.71
C ARG A 83 23.99 6.67 12.75
N GLY A 84 24.10 7.62 13.67
CA GLY A 84 25.37 8.21 14.16
C GLY A 84 25.33 9.72 14.39
N ARG A 85 26.40 10.27 14.97
CA ARG A 85 26.50 11.67 15.42
C ARG A 85 26.98 12.58 14.29
N GLY A 86 26.19 13.58 13.88
CA GLY A 86 26.59 14.58 12.86
C GLY A 86 25.52 15.64 12.59
N ARG A 87 25.93 16.86 12.23
CA ARG A 87 25.06 17.97 11.80
C ARG A 87 24.26 17.53 10.57
N GLY A 88 22.92 17.51 10.65
CA GLY A 88 22.03 17.14 9.55
C GLY A 88 21.45 15.71 9.58
N ARG A 89 21.82 14.88 10.57
CA ARG A 89 21.24 13.53 10.71
C ARG A 89 19.88 13.57 11.41
N ARG A 90 18.91 12.81 10.89
CA ARG A 90 17.56 12.69 11.46
C ARG A 90 17.65 11.92 12.79
N PRO A 91 17.14 12.46 13.91
CA PRO A 91 17.02 11.71 15.17
C PRO A 91 16.27 10.39 14.97
N ASN A 92 16.60 9.35 15.74
CA ASN A 92 15.79 8.14 15.73
C ASN A 92 14.42 8.45 16.36
N LEU A 93 13.40 8.60 15.51
CA LEU A 93 12.03 8.90 15.92
C LEU A 93 11.11 7.70 15.66
N ALA A 94 11.66 6.51 15.38
CA ALA A 94 10.87 5.35 14.97
C ALA A 94 9.82 5.00 16.04
N ASP A 95 10.26 4.69 17.25
CA ASP A 95 9.38 4.29 18.36
C ASP A 95 8.41 5.43 18.70
N LEU A 96 8.92 6.66 18.75
CA LEU A 96 8.09 7.84 19.04
C LEU A 96 6.97 8.05 18.01
N LEU A 97 7.26 7.85 16.72
CA LEU A 97 6.27 7.96 15.65
C LEU A 97 5.32 6.77 15.64
N MET A 98 5.80 5.56 15.94
CA MET A 98 4.95 4.39 16.07
C MET A 98 3.90 4.63 17.17
N ASP A 99 4.34 4.96 18.37
CA ASP A 99 3.46 5.01 19.55
C ASP A 99 2.51 6.21 19.54
N ARG A 100 2.97 7.37 19.06
CA ARG A 100 2.22 8.64 19.20
C ARG A 100 1.49 9.08 17.95
N ALA A 101 1.70 8.41 16.82
CA ALA A 101 1.16 8.84 15.54
C ALA A 101 0.65 7.68 14.69
N MET A 102 1.49 6.71 14.36
CA MET A 102 1.14 5.67 13.40
C MET A 102 0.15 4.64 13.97
N GLN A 103 0.41 4.11 15.16
CA GLN A 103 -0.49 3.16 15.80
C GLN A 103 -1.86 3.79 16.13
N PRO A 104 -1.93 5.01 16.73
CA PRO A 104 -3.22 5.64 16.98
C PRO A 104 -4.00 5.97 15.69
N ALA A 105 -3.33 6.41 14.62
CA ALA A 105 -4.00 6.64 13.32
C ALA A 105 -4.58 5.35 12.74
N LEU A 106 -3.83 4.23 12.85
CA LEU A 106 -4.30 2.93 12.41
C LEU A 106 -5.52 2.49 13.22
N ASP A 107 -5.49 2.65 14.55
CA ASP A 107 -6.59 2.23 15.42
C ASP A 107 -7.88 3.03 15.16
N ARG A 108 -7.77 4.34 14.86
CA ARG A 108 -8.93 5.19 14.51
C ARG A 108 -9.60 4.79 13.21
N HIS A 109 -8.81 4.36 12.22
CA HIS A 109 -9.30 4.04 10.89
C HIS A 109 -9.44 2.54 10.64
N ARG A 110 -9.20 1.70 11.65
CA ARG A 110 -9.19 0.24 11.49
C ARG A 110 -10.47 -0.28 10.84
N GLY A 111 -11.62 0.07 11.41
CA GLY A 111 -12.91 -0.38 10.91
C GLY A 111 -13.25 0.14 9.51
N ASP A 112 -12.88 1.38 9.19
CA ASP A 112 -13.10 1.96 7.86
C ASP A 112 -12.24 1.25 6.80
N VAL A 113 -10.97 0.98 7.12
CA VAL A 113 -10.04 0.29 6.23
C VAL A 113 -10.45 -1.16 6.04
N GLU A 114 -10.81 -1.87 7.11
CA GLU A 114 -11.30 -3.26 7.05
C GLU A 114 -12.54 -3.35 6.14
N ARG A 115 -13.55 -2.52 6.38
CA ARG A 115 -14.77 -2.48 5.55
C ARG A 115 -14.47 -2.12 4.09
N ALA A 116 -13.59 -1.16 3.84
CA ALA A 116 -13.26 -0.78 2.46
C ALA A 116 -12.50 -1.88 1.72
N VAL A 117 -11.69 -2.68 2.43
CA VAL A 117 -11.03 -3.86 1.88
C VAL A 117 -12.04 -4.98 1.61
N GLU A 118 -13.00 -5.22 2.50
CA GLU A 118 -14.10 -6.17 2.28
C GLU A 118 -14.89 -5.81 1.02
N LEU A 119 -15.36 -4.57 0.91
CA LEU A 119 -16.10 -4.09 -0.28
C LEU A 119 -15.29 -4.23 -1.58
N LEU A 120 -13.97 -4.04 -1.51
CA LEU A 120 -13.09 -4.25 -2.66
C LEU A 120 -13.08 -5.72 -3.08
N PHE A 121 -13.00 -6.66 -2.13
CA PHE A 121 -13.02 -8.09 -2.43
C PHE A 121 -14.38 -8.56 -2.93
N ASP A 122 -15.47 -8.07 -2.34
CA ASP A 122 -16.83 -8.37 -2.80
C ASP A 122 -17.03 -7.92 -4.24
N GLY A 123 -16.57 -6.72 -4.59
CA GLY A 123 -16.62 -6.23 -5.97
C GLY A 123 -15.85 -7.12 -6.96
N ILE A 124 -14.68 -7.62 -6.57
CA ILE A 124 -13.88 -8.52 -7.40
C ILE A 124 -14.55 -9.88 -7.56
N ALA A 125 -15.13 -10.43 -6.48
CA ALA A 125 -15.84 -11.70 -6.52
C ALA A 125 -17.08 -11.59 -7.42
N ASP A 126 -17.81 -10.47 -7.32
CA ASP A 126 -18.96 -10.18 -8.17
C ASP A 126 -18.59 -10.06 -9.65
N ASP A 127 -17.52 -9.33 -9.99
CA ASP A 127 -17.05 -9.21 -11.37
C ASP A 127 -16.65 -10.58 -11.95
N PHE A 128 -15.96 -11.40 -11.15
CA PHE A 128 -15.60 -12.77 -11.53
C PHE A 128 -16.85 -13.64 -11.79
N ASN A 129 -17.83 -13.62 -10.88
CA ASN A 129 -19.03 -14.44 -10.96
C ASN A 129 -19.97 -14.03 -12.11
N ARG A 130 -20.00 -12.75 -12.48
CA ARG A 130 -20.84 -12.24 -13.59
C ARG A 130 -20.25 -12.50 -14.97
N GLY A 131 -19.16 -13.26 -15.09
CA GLY A 131 -18.44 -13.47 -16.35
C GLY A 131 -17.76 -12.20 -16.87
N GLY A 132 -17.46 -11.26 -15.96
CA GLY A 132 -17.01 -9.92 -16.25
C GLY A 132 -15.56 -9.83 -16.71
N ARG A 133 -15.35 -8.86 -17.62
CA ARG A 133 -14.12 -8.50 -18.33
C ARG A 133 -12.97 -8.18 -17.37
N LEU A 134 -12.09 -9.15 -17.11
CA LEU A 134 -10.71 -8.88 -16.68
C LEU A 134 -9.82 -8.63 -17.89
#